data_AF-A0A954S2A7-F1
#
_entry.id   AF-A0A954S2A7-F1
#
_cell.length_a   1.000
_cell.length_b   1.000
_cell.length_c   1.000
_cell.angle_alpha   90.00
_cell.angle_beta   90.00
_cell.angle_gamma   90.00
#
_symmetry.space_group_name_H-M   'P 1'
#
loop_
_entity.id
_entity.type
_entity.pdbx_description
1 polymer ?
#
loop_
_entity_poly.entity_id
_entity_poly.type
_entity_poly.pdbx_seq_one_letter_code
_entity_poly.pdbx_strand_id
1 'polypeptide(L)'
;PHTNMAKASLNMLTRTVAKSLSRDGVFVNSVDPGWVSYQVPAVVNQERFAPPLDAEDAAARILDPIFDGTNPSKTPQYGQLFKDYRSVPW
;
A
#
# COMPACT_ATOMS: atom_id res chain seq x y z
N PRO A 1 4.59 -18.13 -5.18
CA PRO A 1 3.29 -18.28 -5.89
C PRO A 1 2.07 -17.81 -5.07
N HIS A 2 1.90 -18.29 -3.84
CA HIS A 2 0.69 -18.00 -3.03
C HIS A 2 0.59 -16.55 -2.55
N THR A 3 1.68 -15.94 -2.09
CA THR A 3 1.66 -14.55 -1.58
C THR A 3 1.33 -13.51 -2.67
N ASN A 4 1.79 -13.72 -3.90
CA ASN A 4 1.49 -12.80 -5.01
C ASN A 4 0.01 -12.87 -5.40
N MET A 5 -0.59 -14.06 -5.39
CA MET A 5 -2.03 -14.22 -5.62
C MET A 5 -2.84 -13.54 -4.50
N ALA A 6 -2.44 -13.71 -3.24
CA ALA A 6 -3.09 -13.04 -2.11
C ALA A 6 -3.03 -11.50 -2.26
N LYS A 7 -1.86 -10.94 -2.61
CA LYS A 7 -1.70 -9.49 -2.86
C LYS A 7 -2.56 -9.00 -4.03
N ALA A 8 -2.58 -9.74 -5.15
CA ALA A 8 -3.43 -9.40 -6.28
C ALA A 8 -4.92 -9.44 -5.92
N SER A 9 -5.35 -10.45 -5.14
CA SER A 9 -6.74 -10.53 -4.66
C SER A 9 -7.10 -9.38 -3.72
N LEU A 10 -6.18 -8.97 -2.84
CA LEU A 10 -6.39 -7.83 -1.94
C LEU A 10 -6.52 -6.51 -2.71
N ASN A 11 -5.68 -6.32 -3.74
CA ASN A 11 -5.77 -5.18 -4.64
C ASN A 11 -7.14 -5.12 -5.34
N MET A 12 -7.62 -6.26 -5.82
CA MET A 12 -8.94 -6.32 -6.46
C MET A 12 -10.09 -6.11 -5.47
N LEU A 13 -9.94 -6.55 -4.22
CA LEU A 13 -10.88 -6.24 -3.15
C LEU A 13 -10.98 -4.72 -2.97
N THR A 14 -9.85 -4.02 -2.77
CA THR A 14 -9.80 -2.55 -2.68
C THR A 14 -10.51 -1.89 -3.86
N ARG A 15 -10.15 -2.25 -5.09
CA ARG A 15 -10.73 -1.68 -6.31
C ARG A 15 -12.26 -1.83 -6.37
N THR A 16 -12.78 -2.94 -5.88
CA THR A 16 -14.20 -3.27 -5.95
C THR A 16 -15.02 -2.57 -4.86
N VAL A 17 -14.49 -2.53 -3.62
CA VAL A 17 -15.23 -1.96 -2.47
C VAL A 17 -15.11 -0.44 -2.36
N ALA A 18 -14.05 0.16 -2.92
CA ALA A 18 -13.77 1.59 -2.70
C ALA A 18 -14.90 2.52 -3.16
N LYS A 19 -15.58 2.20 -4.27
CA LYS A 19 -16.67 3.05 -4.80
C LYS A 19 -17.93 3.02 -3.94
N SER A 20 -18.27 1.89 -3.33
CA SER A 20 -19.43 1.84 -2.42
C SER A 20 -19.10 2.53 -1.11
N LEU A 21 -17.94 2.22 -0.53
CA LEU A 21 -17.51 2.76 0.76
C LEU A 21 -17.27 4.28 0.72
N SER A 22 -16.85 4.85 -0.42
CA SER A 22 -16.65 6.30 -0.53
C SER A 22 -17.95 7.09 -0.38
N ARG A 23 -19.10 6.48 -0.67
CA ARG A 23 -20.43 7.10 -0.43
C ARG A 23 -20.76 7.21 1.05
N ASP A 24 -20.15 6.35 1.87
CA ASP A 24 -20.27 6.34 3.32
C ASP A 24 -19.14 7.13 4.01
N GLY A 25 -18.34 7.88 3.24
CA GLY A 25 -17.21 8.65 3.75
C GLY A 25 -15.96 7.82 4.05
N VAL A 26 -15.90 6.56 3.59
CA VAL A 26 -14.76 5.65 3.80
C VAL A 26 -13.98 5.51 2.50
N PHE A 27 -12.78 6.11 2.46
CA PHE A 27 -11.92 6.14 1.27
C PHE A 27 -10.84 5.07 1.37
N VAL A 28 -10.92 4.03 0.52
CA VAL A 28 -10.02 2.86 0.57
C VAL A 28 -9.07 2.86 -0.61
N ASN A 29 -7.77 2.66 -0.34
CA ASN A 29 -6.71 2.57 -1.36
C ASN A 29 -5.73 1.43 -1.05
N SER A 30 -4.99 1.00 -2.07
CA SER A 30 -3.86 0.07 -1.92
C SER A 30 -2.55 0.83 -2.03
N VAL A 31 -1.53 0.39 -1.29
CA VAL A 31 -0.18 0.99 -1.33
C VAL A 31 0.85 -0.13 -1.50
N ASP A 32 1.77 0.04 -2.45
CA ASP A 32 3.02 -0.71 -2.54
C ASP A 32 4.12 0.06 -1.76
N PRO A 33 4.48 -0.38 -0.55
CA PRO A 33 5.52 0.28 0.25
C PRO A 33 6.93 0.01 -0.29
N GLY A 34 7.09 -0.85 -1.29
CA GLY A 34 8.38 -1.29 -1.79
C GLY A 34 9.04 -2.40 -0.96
N TRP A 35 10.32 -2.66 -1.24
CA TRP A 35 11.05 -3.76 -0.62
C TRP A 35 11.67 -3.32 0.71
N VAL A 36 10.94 -3.59 1.79
CA VAL A 36 11.32 -3.28 3.18
C VAL A 36 11.73 -4.51 4.00
N SER A 37 11.31 -5.71 3.59
CA SER A 37 11.63 -6.96 4.30
C SER A 37 11.62 -8.16 3.36
N TYR A 38 12.16 -9.29 3.81
CA TYR A 38 12.10 -10.56 3.08
C TYR A 38 10.74 -11.26 3.16
N GLN A 39 9.78 -10.75 3.93
CA GLN A 39 8.43 -11.31 4.08
C GLN A 39 8.43 -12.80 4.50
N VAL A 40 9.46 -13.22 5.23
CA VAL A 40 9.62 -14.55 5.81
C VAL A 40 10.14 -14.42 7.25
N PRO A 41 9.92 -15.43 8.11
CA PRO A 41 10.51 -15.43 9.45
C PRO A 41 12.03 -15.19 9.39
N ALA A 42 12.55 -14.45 10.37
CA ALA A 42 13.98 -14.23 10.47
C ALA A 42 14.68 -15.57 10.68
N VAL A 43 15.48 -15.99 9.70
CA VAL A 43 16.32 -17.18 9.83
C VAL A 43 17.66 -16.71 10.39
N VAL A 44 18.00 -17.19 11.58
CA VAL A 44 19.30 -16.92 12.21
C VAL A 44 20.39 -17.55 11.33
N ASN A 45 21.45 -16.80 11.02
CA ASN A 45 22.65 -17.23 10.25
C ASN A 45 22.58 -17.22 8.71
N GLN A 46 21.77 -16.36 8.08
CA GLN A 46 21.95 -16.07 6.65
C GLN A 46 22.42 -14.63 6.44
N GLU A 47 23.59 -14.46 5.82
CA GLU A 47 23.94 -13.20 5.18
C GLU A 47 22.93 -12.94 4.07
N ARG A 48 22.16 -11.86 4.22
CA ARG A 48 21.20 -11.43 3.20
C ARG A 48 21.45 -9.98 2.85
N PHE A 49 21.26 -9.66 1.58
CA PHE A 49 21.36 -8.29 1.09
C PHE A 49 20.26 -7.42 1.68
N ALA A 50 20.62 -6.42 2.49
CA ALA A 50 19.66 -5.55 3.15
C ALA A 50 18.64 -4.96 2.14
N PRO A 51 17.33 -4.99 2.44
CA PRO A 51 16.35 -4.32 1.61
C PRO A 51 16.71 -2.84 1.40
N PRO A 52 16.44 -2.26 0.22
CA PRO A 52 16.83 -0.89 -0.12
C PRO A 52 16.01 0.18 0.63
N LEU A 53 14.88 -0.20 1.22
CA LEU A 53 14.02 0.68 2.01
C LEU A 53 13.92 0.15 3.43
N ASP A 54 13.78 1.07 4.38
CA ASP A 54 13.53 0.72 5.77
C ASP A 54 12.04 0.82 6.15
N ALA A 55 11.74 0.59 7.43
CA ALA A 55 10.37 0.63 7.94
C ALA A 55 9.79 2.05 7.96
N GLU A 56 10.62 3.08 8.09
CA GLU A 56 10.19 4.48 8.07
C GLU A 56 9.82 4.90 6.65
N ASP A 57 10.61 4.49 5.64
CA ASP A 57 10.27 4.65 4.22
C ASP A 57 8.92 4.01 3.88
N ALA A 58 8.71 2.78 4.33
CA ALA A 58 7.46 2.06 4.12
C ALA A 58 6.27 2.77 4.79
N ALA A 59 6.45 3.23 6.04
CA ALA A 59 5.42 3.96 6.77
C ALA A 59 5.08 5.29 6.08
N ALA A 60 6.07 6.06 5.63
CA ALA A 60 5.86 7.31 4.91
C ALA A 60 5.02 7.11 3.64
N ARG A 61 5.30 6.06 2.87
CA ARG A 61 4.53 5.70 1.66
C ARG A 61 3.08 5.31 1.96
N ILE A 62 2.84 4.63 3.09
CA ILE A 62 1.48 4.25 3.53
C ILE A 62 0.71 5.49 4.03
N LEU A 63 1.37 6.38 4.75
CA LEU A 63 0.76 7.57 5.35
C LEU A 63 0.47 8.68 4.33
N ASP A 64 1.23 8.77 3.25
CA ASP A 64 1.07 9.81 2.22
C ASP A 64 -0.38 9.98 1.71
N PRO A 65 -1.07 8.94 1.19
CA PRO A 65 -2.45 9.09 0.74
C PRO A 65 -3.45 9.33 1.88
N ILE A 66 -3.10 8.96 3.12
CA ILE A 66 -3.92 9.24 4.31
C ILE A 66 -3.84 10.74 4.62
N PHE A 67 -2.64 11.30 4.70
CA PHE A 67 -2.44 12.73 4.94
C PHE A 67 -3.04 13.58 3.81
N ASP A 68 -2.88 13.16 2.55
CA ASP A 68 -3.52 13.81 1.40
C ASP A 68 -5.05 13.85 1.56
N GLY A 69 -5.64 12.73 1.99
CA GLY A 69 -7.08 12.61 2.26
C GLY A 69 -7.58 13.40 3.48
N THR A 70 -6.72 13.72 4.44
CA THR A 70 -7.08 14.59 5.59
C THR A 70 -6.99 16.08 5.28
N ASN A 71 -6.39 16.44 4.14
CA ASN A 71 -6.22 17.84 3.77
C ASN A 71 -7.58 18.46 3.34
N PRO A 72 -8.10 19.49 4.04
CA PRO A 72 -9.40 20.09 3.73
C PRO A 72 -9.48 20.74 2.34
N SER A 73 -8.34 21.04 1.72
CA SER A 73 -8.27 21.63 0.38
C SER A 73 -8.30 20.60 -0.76
N LYS A 74 -8.34 19.31 -0.45
CA LYS A 74 -8.28 18.22 -1.43
C LYS A 74 -9.46 17.27 -1.29
N THR A 75 -9.83 16.65 -2.42
CA THR A 75 -10.78 15.54 -2.42
C THR A 75 -10.03 14.25 -2.09
N PRO A 76 -10.45 13.47 -1.08
CA PRO A 76 -9.80 12.21 -0.76
C PRO A 76 -9.86 11.24 -1.95
N GLN A 77 -8.70 10.70 -2.31
CA GLN A 77 -8.60 9.70 -3.36
C GLN A 77 -9.11 8.34 -2.84
N TYR A 78 -9.72 7.54 -3.71
CA TYR A 78 -10.16 6.19 -3.39
C TYR A 78 -10.05 5.26 -4.61
N GLY A 79 -9.93 3.96 -4.36
CA GLY A 79 -9.85 2.94 -5.39
C GLY A 79 -8.58 3.01 -6.24
N GLN A 80 -7.52 3.60 -5.71
CA GLN A 80 -6.22 3.72 -6.37
C GLN A 80 -5.22 2.70 -5.81
N LEU A 81 -4.22 2.37 -6.63
CA LEU A 81 -2.98 1.73 -6.20
C LEU A 81 -1.88 2.80 -6.19
N PHE A 82 -1.27 3.04 -5.04
CA PHE A 82 -0.14 3.95 -4.92
C PHE A 82 1.18 3.19 -4.91
N LYS A 83 2.14 3.69 -5.69
CA LYS A 83 3.53 3.24 -5.70
C LYS A 83 4.42 4.44 -5.89
N ASP A 84 5.49 4.54 -5.10
CA ASP A 84 6.43 5.66 -5.15
C ASP A 84 5.73 7.03 -5.07
N TYR A 85 4.76 7.17 -4.16
CA TYR A 85 3.95 8.38 -3.93
C TYR A 85 3.05 8.80 -5.11
N ARG A 86 2.76 7.88 -6.04
CA ARG A 86 1.96 8.16 -7.24
C ARG A 86 0.91 7.09 -7.45
N SER A 87 -0.25 7.49 -7.96
CA SER A 87 -1.23 6.52 -8.46
C SER A 87 -0.67 5.82 -9.70
N VAL A 88 -0.81 4.49 -9.73
CA VAL A 88 -0.39 3.63 -10.83
C VAL A 88 -1.54 2.72 -11.27
N PRO A 89 -1.52 2.22 -12.52
CA PRO A 89 -2.45 1.17 -12.94
C PRO A 89 -2.31 -0.09 -12.08
N TRP A 90 -3.43 -0.80 -11.92
CA TRP A 90 -3.52 -2.09 -11.23
C TRP A 90 -2.77 -3.21 -11.97
#